data_AF-A0A9W9H5Z2-F1
#
_entry.id   AF-A0A9W9H5Z2-F1
#
_cell.length_a   1.000
_cell.length_b   1.000
_cell.length_c   1.000
_cell.angle_alpha   90.00
_cell.angle_beta   90.00
_cell.angle_gamma   90.00
#
_symmetry.space_group_name_H-M   'P 1'
#
loop_
_entity.id
_entity.type
_entity.pdbx_description
1 polymer ?
#
loop_
_entity_poly.entity_id
_entity_poly.type
_entity_poly.pdbx_seq_one_letter_code
_entity_poly.pdbx_strand_id
1 'polypeptide(L)'
;MDDCCGEVQLTALRLPKIGMIIRNREGGYECGPLPGIGGPFDTATAFFEAWADTMKFKWDKETITSMMQRGPISAEQMIAIIENLPSQVKAIASRLSVCSEGPFPLAHDDFYHSNIMVNENSFEVTGIIDWEGAFTVPYELIMFPEILAFMPVSFGLPET
;
A
#
# COMPACT_ATOMS: atom_id res chain seq x y z
N MET A 1 10.94 26.28 8.59
CA MET A 1 9.77 25.95 7.75
C MET A 1 9.99 24.50 7.40
N ASP A 2 9.99 23.60 8.38
CA ASP A 2 10.67 22.30 8.26
C ASP A 2 9.98 21.17 9.04
N ASP A 3 8.65 21.24 9.20
CA ASP A 3 7.84 20.12 9.75
C ASP A 3 7.36 19.21 8.61
N CYS A 4 8.30 18.67 7.82
CA CYS A 4 7.92 17.67 6.82
C CYS A 4 7.79 16.31 7.52
N CYS A 5 6.55 15.85 7.67
CA CYS A 5 6.17 14.52 8.18
C CYS A 5 7.14 13.44 7.66
N GLY A 6 7.66 12.57 8.53
CA GLY A 6 8.67 11.56 8.20
C GLY A 6 8.30 10.68 7.00
N GLU A 7 7.02 10.53 6.68
CA GLU A 7 6.53 9.83 5.49
C GLU A 7 6.86 10.57 4.18
N VAL A 8 6.90 11.91 4.16
CA VAL A 8 7.32 12.67 2.98
C VAL A 8 8.82 12.48 2.70
N GLN A 9 9.64 12.39 3.74
CA GLN A 9 11.06 12.10 3.60
C GLN A 9 11.30 10.65 3.16
N LEU A 10 10.54 9.70 3.72
CA LEU A 10 10.58 8.30 3.31
C LEU A 10 10.18 8.15 1.84
N THR A 11 9.01 8.68 1.48
CA THR A 11 8.51 8.67 0.12
C THR A 11 9.23 9.68 -0.78
N ALA A 12 10.38 10.23 -0.38
CA ALA A 12 11.34 10.89 -1.27
C ALA A 12 12.46 9.94 -1.72
N LEU A 13 12.68 8.83 -1.02
CA LEU A 13 13.59 7.77 -1.47
C LEU A 13 13.01 7.06 -2.69
N ARG A 14 13.87 6.79 -3.67
CA ARG A 14 13.49 6.34 -5.01
C ARG A 14 14.35 5.15 -5.42
N LEU A 15 13.72 4.06 -5.82
CA LEU A 15 14.39 2.87 -6.33
C LEU A 15 13.92 2.53 -7.74
N PRO A 16 14.77 1.89 -8.58
CA PRO A 16 14.48 1.71 -9.99
C PRO A 16 13.33 0.73 -10.27
N LYS A 17 13.02 -0.18 -9.34
CA LYS A 17 12.01 -1.23 -9.51
C LYS A 17 11.00 -1.20 -8.38
N ILE A 18 9.84 -1.80 -8.62
CA ILE A 18 8.81 -2.11 -7.62
C ILE A 18 9.12 -3.48 -7.03
N GLY A 19 9.39 -3.54 -5.73
CA GLY A 19 9.78 -4.78 -5.07
C GLY A 19 10.04 -4.62 -3.57
N MET A 20 10.15 -5.73 -2.88
CA MET A 20 10.51 -5.76 -1.46
C MET A 20 11.97 -5.38 -1.28
N ILE A 21 12.31 -4.58 -0.28
CA ILE A 21 13.70 -4.26 0.04
C ILE A 21 14.31 -5.47 0.75
N ILE A 22 15.28 -6.11 0.10
CA ILE A 22 15.98 -7.27 0.63
C ILE A 22 17.46 -6.97 0.82
N ARG A 23 18.07 -7.58 1.83
CA ARG A 23 19.52 -7.48 2.06
C ARG A 23 20.24 -8.52 1.20
N ASN A 24 21.18 -8.07 0.39
CA ASN A 24 22.00 -8.95 -0.44
C ASN A 24 23.13 -9.59 0.39
N ARG A 25 23.83 -10.57 -0.20
CA ARG A 25 24.91 -11.32 0.47
C ARG A 25 26.13 -10.47 0.84
N GLU A 26 26.31 -9.36 0.15
CA GLU A 26 27.41 -8.40 0.37
C GLU A 26 27.05 -7.36 1.45
N GLY A 27 25.83 -7.43 1.99
CA GLY A 27 25.33 -6.55 3.04
C GLY A 27 24.66 -5.26 2.55
N GLY A 28 24.58 -5.05 1.23
CA GLY A 28 23.80 -3.98 0.61
C GLY A 28 22.31 -4.33 0.49
N TYR A 29 21.52 -3.41 -0.06
CA TYR A 29 20.07 -3.57 -0.24
C TYR A 29 19.67 -3.49 -1.71
N GLU A 30 18.69 -4.30 -2.10
CA GLU A 30 18.14 -4.34 -3.46
C GLU A 30 16.63 -4.62 -3.45
N CYS A 31 15.97 -4.38 -4.58
CA CYS A 31 14.57 -4.75 -4.77
C CYS A 31 14.46 -6.23 -5.15
N GLY A 32 13.81 -7.02 -4.31
CA GLY A 32 13.44 -8.41 -4.53
C GLY A 32 11.95 -8.60 -4.86
N PRO A 33 11.52 -9.86 -5.03
CA PRO A 33 10.11 -10.18 -5.28
C PRO A 33 9.22 -9.83 -4.09
N LEU A 34 8.01 -9.34 -4.38
CA LEU A 34 6.94 -9.15 -3.41
C LEU A 34 6.29 -10.49 -3.05
N PRO A 35 6.13 -10.82 -1.77
CA PRO A 35 5.44 -12.04 -1.33
C PRO A 35 4.03 -12.16 -1.94
N GLY A 36 3.74 -13.31 -2.56
CA GLY A 36 2.43 -13.58 -3.16
C GLY A 36 2.14 -12.90 -4.50
N ILE A 37 2.90 -11.87 -4.89
CA ILE A 37 2.70 -11.11 -6.15
C ILE A 37 3.82 -11.40 -7.17
N GLY A 38 5.08 -11.50 -6.73
CA GLY A 38 6.27 -11.73 -7.59
C GLY A 38 7.10 -10.47 -7.82
N GLY A 39 7.82 -10.40 -8.95
CA GLY A 39 8.73 -9.29 -9.28
C GLY A 39 10.20 -9.58 -8.97
N PRO A 40 11.05 -8.55 -8.78
CA PRO A 40 10.73 -7.11 -8.83
C PRO A 40 10.29 -6.64 -10.23
N PHE A 41 9.50 -5.58 -10.31
CA PHE A 41 8.91 -5.08 -11.57
C PHE A 41 9.60 -3.80 -12.03
N ASP A 42 9.89 -3.72 -13.33
CA ASP A 42 10.43 -2.51 -13.96
C ASP A 42 9.36 -1.44 -14.21
N THR A 43 8.08 -1.83 -14.21
CA THR A 43 6.96 -0.91 -14.48
C THR A 43 5.79 -1.11 -13.52
N ALA A 44 5.06 -0.02 -13.23
CA ALA A 44 3.80 -0.07 -12.49
C ALA A 44 2.74 -0.91 -13.21
N THR A 45 2.71 -0.86 -14.55
CA THR A 45 1.83 -1.70 -15.36
C THR A 45 2.06 -3.19 -15.06
N ALA A 46 3.30 -3.67 -15.11
CA ALA A 46 3.63 -5.06 -14.82
C ALA A 46 3.27 -5.45 -13.37
N PHE A 47 3.42 -4.52 -12.42
CA PHE A 47 2.96 -4.72 -11.04
C PHE A 47 1.43 -4.92 -10.97
N PHE A 48 0.63 -4.05 -11.61
CA PHE A 48 -0.83 -4.16 -11.58
C PHE A 48 -1.34 -5.43 -12.29
N GLU A 49 -0.69 -5.84 -13.37
CA GLU A 49 -0.99 -7.11 -14.04
C GLU A 49 -0.70 -8.31 -13.12
N ALA A 50 0.45 -8.31 -12.44
CA ALA A 50 0.80 -9.38 -11.50
C ALA A 50 -0.12 -9.39 -10.26
N TRP A 51 -0.49 -8.21 -9.75
CA TRP A 51 -1.49 -8.08 -8.69
C TRP A 51 -2.84 -8.68 -9.12
N ALA A 52 -3.29 -8.37 -10.34
CA ALA A 52 -4.55 -8.91 -10.87
C ALA A 52 -4.49 -10.44 -10.98
N ASP A 53 -3.39 -11.01 -11.45
CA ASP A 53 -3.22 -12.47 -11.59
C ASP A 53 -3.17 -13.20 -10.22
N THR A 54 -2.84 -12.49 -9.14
CA THR A 54 -2.65 -13.08 -7.80
C THR A 54 -3.75 -12.71 -6.80
N MET A 55 -4.67 -11.83 -7.19
CA MET A 55 -5.76 -11.35 -6.36
C MET A 55 -6.63 -12.51 -5.85
N LYS A 56 -6.76 -12.61 -4.53
CA LYS A 56 -7.70 -13.50 -3.86
C LYS A 56 -8.58 -12.68 -2.94
N PHE A 57 -9.89 -12.79 -3.13
CA PHE A 57 -10.84 -12.14 -2.24
C PHE A 57 -10.92 -12.86 -0.91
N LYS A 58 -11.03 -12.09 0.18
CA LYS A 58 -11.03 -12.59 1.56
C LYS A 58 -12.24 -13.48 1.86
N TRP A 59 -13.38 -13.22 1.23
CA TRP A 59 -14.65 -13.87 1.53
C TRP A 59 -15.04 -14.86 0.45
N ASP A 60 -15.54 -16.02 0.88
CA ASP A 60 -16.14 -17.02 -0.02
C ASP A 60 -17.55 -16.61 -0.48
N LYS A 61 -18.10 -17.37 -1.43
CA LYS A 61 -19.39 -17.07 -2.07
C LYS A 61 -20.53 -17.14 -1.05
N GLU A 62 -20.47 -18.07 -0.11
CA GLU A 62 -21.44 -18.26 0.96
C GLU A 62 -21.48 -17.05 1.89
N THR A 63 -20.30 -16.56 2.29
CA THR A 63 -20.15 -15.36 3.13
C THR A 63 -20.68 -14.12 2.41
N ILE A 64 -20.30 -13.93 1.14
CA ILE A 64 -20.79 -12.80 0.32
C ILE A 64 -22.32 -12.86 0.21
N THR A 65 -22.87 -14.05 -0.04
CA THR A 65 -24.32 -14.25 -0.16
C THR A 65 -25.04 -13.89 1.13
N SER A 66 -24.50 -14.29 2.28
CA SER A 66 -25.02 -13.93 3.60
C SER A 66 -24.98 -12.42 3.86
N MET A 67 -23.85 -11.77 3.54
CA MET A 67 -23.68 -10.32 3.74
C MET A 67 -24.60 -9.48 2.83
N MET A 68 -24.91 -9.98 1.64
CA MET A 68 -25.70 -9.25 0.63
C MET A 68 -27.22 -9.41 0.73
N GLN A 69 -27.73 -10.16 1.70
CA GLN A 69 -29.18 -10.38 1.86
C GLN A 69 -30.02 -9.09 2.00
N ARG A 70 -29.41 -7.99 2.46
CA ARG A 70 -30.07 -6.68 2.63
C ARG A 70 -29.43 -5.56 1.80
N GLY A 71 -28.54 -5.93 0.88
CA GLY A 71 -27.81 -4.98 0.04
C GLY A 71 -28.66 -4.47 -1.13
N PRO A 72 -28.27 -3.34 -1.74
CA PRO A 72 -28.91 -2.83 -2.96
C PRO A 72 -28.55 -3.65 -4.22
N ILE A 73 -27.59 -4.57 -4.12
CA ILE A 73 -27.08 -5.42 -5.21
C ILE A 73 -27.25 -6.88 -4.79
N SER A 74 -27.62 -7.76 -5.73
CA SER A 74 -27.79 -9.18 -5.41
C SER A 74 -26.44 -9.87 -5.13
N ALA A 75 -26.47 -10.97 -4.38
CA ALA A 75 -25.28 -11.77 -4.10
C ALA A 75 -24.61 -12.27 -5.39
N GLU A 76 -25.40 -12.71 -6.36
CA GLU A 76 -24.93 -13.22 -7.65
C GLU A 76 -24.23 -12.12 -8.45
N GLN A 77 -24.78 -10.91 -8.44
CA GLN A 77 -24.16 -9.75 -9.09
C GLN A 77 -22.83 -9.39 -8.41
N MET A 78 -22.77 -9.40 -7.08
CA MET A 78 -21.52 -9.12 -6.37
C MET A 78 -20.45 -10.18 -6.64
N ILE A 79 -20.82 -11.46 -6.66
CA ILE A 79 -19.91 -12.56 -7.03
C ILE A 79 -19.39 -12.36 -8.45
N ALA A 80 -20.26 -12.02 -9.41
CA ALA A 80 -19.84 -11.76 -10.78
C ALA A 80 -18.86 -10.55 -10.88
N ILE A 81 -19.11 -9.47 -10.12
CA ILE A 81 -18.19 -8.31 -10.07
C ILE A 81 -16.81 -8.76 -9.56
N ILE A 82 -16.80 -9.50 -8.45
CA ILE A 82 -15.58 -10.01 -7.81
C ILE A 82 -14.79 -10.91 -8.77
N GLU A 83 -15.44 -11.85 -9.44
CA GLU A 83 -14.80 -12.77 -10.39
C GLU A 83 -14.25 -12.06 -11.64
N ASN A 84 -14.88 -10.97 -12.08
CA ASN A 84 -14.46 -10.24 -13.27
C ASN A 84 -13.45 -9.12 -12.98
N LEU A 85 -13.36 -8.64 -11.73
CA LEU A 85 -12.52 -7.50 -11.36
C LEU A 85 -11.05 -7.69 -11.76
N PRO A 86 -10.39 -8.84 -11.53
CA PRO A 86 -9.00 -9.04 -11.95
C PRO A 86 -8.79 -8.81 -13.45
N SER A 87 -9.68 -9.36 -14.28
CA SER A 87 -9.60 -9.19 -15.74
C SER A 87 -9.81 -7.74 -16.18
N GLN A 88 -10.71 -7.02 -15.50
CA GLN A 88 -10.94 -5.59 -15.77
C GLN A 88 -9.73 -4.74 -15.38
N VAL A 89 -9.12 -5.02 -14.21
CA VAL A 89 -7.89 -4.34 -13.76
C VAL A 89 -6.76 -4.57 -14.75
N LYS A 90 -6.55 -5.82 -15.18
CA LYS A 90 -5.55 -6.16 -16.20
C LYS A 90 -5.78 -5.41 -17.51
N ALA A 91 -7.02 -5.32 -17.98
CA ALA A 91 -7.38 -4.61 -19.21
C ALA A 91 -7.08 -3.10 -19.15
N ILE A 92 -7.06 -2.51 -17.96
CA ILE A 92 -6.77 -1.08 -17.76
C ILE A 92 -5.41 -0.82 -17.12
N ALA A 93 -4.57 -1.85 -16.89
CA ALA A 93 -3.34 -1.74 -16.10
C ALA A 93 -2.40 -0.64 -16.60
N SER A 94 -2.25 -0.52 -17.92
CA SER A 94 -1.43 0.52 -18.56
C SER A 94 -1.96 1.94 -18.40
N ARG A 95 -3.21 2.09 -17.94
CA ARG A 95 -3.90 3.36 -17.67
C ARG A 95 -4.05 3.64 -16.17
N LEU A 96 -3.72 2.67 -15.31
CA LEU A 96 -3.76 2.84 -13.86
C LEU A 96 -2.60 3.68 -13.34
N SER A 97 -1.50 3.77 -14.09
CA SER A 97 -0.36 4.58 -13.70
C SER A 97 -0.10 5.70 -14.70
N VAL A 98 0.06 6.92 -14.17
CA VAL A 98 0.52 8.08 -14.97
C VAL A 98 2.03 7.98 -15.19
N CYS A 99 2.75 7.41 -14.23
CA CYS A 99 4.19 7.22 -14.24
C CYS A 99 4.52 5.73 -14.16
N SER A 100 4.30 5.02 -15.27
CA SER A 100 4.52 3.57 -15.29
C SER A 100 5.99 3.16 -15.23
N GLU A 101 6.92 4.06 -15.51
CA GLU A 101 8.37 3.81 -15.40
C GLU A 101 8.91 4.44 -14.12
N GLY A 102 9.97 3.83 -13.59
CA GLY A 102 10.61 4.27 -12.37
C GLY A 102 11.33 5.64 -12.48
N PRO A 103 11.90 6.11 -11.36
CA PRO A 103 12.03 5.38 -10.11
C PRO A 103 10.79 5.48 -9.22
N PHE A 104 10.58 4.46 -8.40
CA PHE A 104 9.40 4.27 -7.56
C PHE A 104 9.68 4.67 -6.11
N PRO A 105 8.70 5.29 -5.42
CA PRO A 105 8.81 5.66 -4.02
C PRO A 105 8.94 4.44 -3.11
N LEU A 106 9.76 4.58 -2.06
CA LEU A 106 9.81 3.63 -0.95
C LEU A 106 8.62 3.86 -0.01
N ALA A 107 8.02 2.77 0.44
CA ALA A 107 6.94 2.73 1.42
C ALA A 107 7.32 1.80 2.58
N HIS A 108 6.73 2.07 3.74
CA HIS A 108 6.84 1.27 4.95
C HIS A 108 5.48 0.62 5.20
N ASP A 109 5.42 -0.72 5.25
CA ASP A 109 4.16 -1.46 5.36
C ASP A 109 3.46 -1.19 6.71
N ASP A 110 4.24 -0.95 7.76
CA ASP A 110 3.76 -0.77 9.13
C ASP A 110 4.09 0.64 9.70
N PHE A 111 3.68 1.72 9.02
CA PHE A 111 4.05 3.07 9.44
C PHE A 111 3.20 3.61 10.62
N TYR A 112 3.26 2.95 11.77
CA TYR A 112 2.60 3.36 13.02
C TYR A 112 3.54 4.05 14.00
N HIS A 113 2.97 4.76 14.97
CA HIS A 113 3.72 5.49 16.02
C HIS A 113 4.67 4.61 16.83
N SER A 114 4.41 3.30 16.94
CA SER A 114 5.31 2.34 17.59
C SER A 114 6.66 2.18 16.87
N ASN A 115 6.70 2.48 15.57
CA ASN A 115 7.89 2.35 14.73
C ASN A 115 8.61 3.70 14.52
N ILE A 116 8.19 4.75 15.25
CA ILE A 116 8.82 6.07 15.24
C ILE A 116 9.58 6.26 16.55
N MET A 117 10.90 6.42 16.45
CA MET A 117 11.75 6.74 17.59
C MET A 117 11.77 8.25 17.83
N VAL A 118 11.70 8.63 19.10
CA VAL A 118 11.81 10.02 19.54
C VAL A 118 12.92 10.17 20.57
N ASN A 119 13.54 11.34 20.61
CA ASN A 119 14.48 11.70 21.67
C ASN A 119 13.71 11.85 22.99
N GLU A 120 14.16 11.22 24.07
CA GLU A 120 13.47 11.26 25.37
C GLU A 120 13.39 12.67 25.98
N ASN A 121 14.32 13.55 25.64
CA ASN A 121 14.45 14.89 26.24
C ASN A 121 13.80 15.97 25.38
N SER A 122 13.91 15.88 24.05
CA SER A 122 13.37 16.88 23.11
C SER A 122 12.06 16.47 22.42
N PHE A 123 11.68 15.20 22.48
CA PHE A 123 10.57 14.60 21.72
C PHE A 123 10.69 14.74 20.19
N GLU A 124 11.86 15.12 19.69
CA GLU A 124 12.13 15.18 18.26
C GLU A 124 12.23 13.76 17.69
N VAL A 125 11.69 13.56 16.48
CA VAL A 125 11.80 12.28 15.76
C VAL A 125 13.26 12.03 15.38
N THR A 126 13.81 10.91 15.82
CA THR A 126 15.21 10.53 15.58
C THR A 126 15.38 9.43 14.55
N GLY A 127 14.32 8.68 14.25
CA GLY A 127 14.36 7.63 13.24
C GLY A 127 13.09 6.83 13.12
N ILE A 128 13.04 6.00 12.09
CA ILE A 128 12.01 5.01 11.83
C ILE A 128 12.68 3.63 11.91
N ILE A 129 12.01 2.68 12.55
CA ILE A 129 12.49 1.30 12.76
C ILE A 129 11.52 0.30 12.14
N ASP A 130 11.86 -0.98 12.26
CA ASP A 130 11.05 -2.11 11.79
C ASP A 130 10.80 -2.10 10.27
N TRP A 131 11.89 -1.90 9.52
CA TRP A 131 11.90 -1.91 8.05
C TRP A 131 11.63 -3.30 7.44
N GLU A 132 11.29 -4.30 8.24
CA GLU A 132 10.90 -5.61 7.74
C GLU A 132 9.62 -5.45 6.92
N GLY A 133 9.67 -5.87 5.65
CA GLY A 133 8.55 -5.68 4.73
C GLY A 133 8.55 -4.37 3.96
N ALA A 134 9.51 -3.46 4.18
CA ALA A 134 9.65 -2.25 3.36
C ALA A 134 9.74 -2.59 1.87
N PHE A 135 9.08 -1.79 1.03
CA PHE A 135 8.91 -2.09 -0.39
C PHE A 135 8.68 -0.82 -1.19
N THR A 136 8.94 -0.90 -2.49
CA THR A 136 8.62 0.18 -3.42
C THR A 136 7.28 -0.08 -4.11
N VAL A 137 6.56 0.99 -4.42
CA VAL A 137 5.19 0.94 -4.95
C VAL A 137 4.99 1.88 -6.15
N PRO A 138 3.97 1.65 -6.99
CA PRO A 138 3.46 2.69 -7.89
C PRO A 138 3.12 3.97 -7.12
N TYR A 139 3.29 5.13 -7.76
CA TYR A 139 2.95 6.43 -7.15
C TYR A 139 1.50 6.51 -6.70
N GLU A 140 0.61 5.85 -7.44
CA GLU A 140 -0.83 5.83 -7.20
C GLU A 140 -1.22 5.08 -5.93
N LEU A 141 -0.30 4.29 -5.34
CA LEU A 141 -0.53 3.53 -4.12
C LEU A 141 0.17 4.10 -2.88
N ILE A 142 0.83 5.26 -3.01
CA ILE A 142 1.38 5.94 -1.84
C ILE A 142 0.22 6.44 -0.97
N MET A 143 0.17 5.91 0.25
CA MET A 143 -0.80 6.33 1.25
C MET A 143 -0.22 7.42 2.13
N PHE A 144 -1.09 8.22 2.73
CA PHE A 144 -0.73 9.15 3.78
C PHE A 144 -0.78 8.42 5.12
N PRO A 145 0.01 8.81 6.15
CA PRO A 145 0.02 8.08 7.41
C PRO A 145 -1.40 7.94 7.96
N GLU A 146 -1.86 6.71 8.14
CA GLU A 146 -3.24 6.43 8.57
C GLU A 146 -3.55 7.09 9.92
N ILE A 147 -2.52 7.31 10.75
CA ILE A 147 -2.66 8.02 12.02
C ILE A 147 -3.21 9.45 11.88
N LEU A 148 -2.90 10.13 10.78
CA LEU A 148 -3.39 11.48 10.50
C LEU A 148 -4.81 11.47 9.92
N ALA A 149 -5.31 10.31 9.48
CA ALA A 149 -6.70 10.14 9.06
C ALA A 149 -7.65 9.96 10.26
N PHE A 150 -7.14 9.67 11.47
CA PHE A 150 -7.97 9.67 12.67
C PHE A 150 -8.38 11.09 13.05
N MET A 151 -9.62 11.45 12.73
CA MET A 151 -10.23 12.65 13.29
C MET A 151 -10.36 12.52 14.81
N PRO A 152 -10.03 13.56 15.60
CA PRO A 152 -10.30 13.57 17.03
C PRO A 152 -11.77 13.27 17.30
N VAL A 153 -12.06 12.51 18.35
CA VAL A 153 -13.44 12.16 18.77
C VAL A 153 -14.35 13.39 18.92
N SER A 154 -13.76 14.56 19.24
CA SER A 154 -14.45 15.84 19.35
C SER A 154 -15.06 16.37 18.06
N PHE A 155 -14.62 15.92 16.87
CA PHE A 155 -15.18 16.37 15.59
C PHE A 155 -16.58 15.81 15.29
N GLY A 156 -17.04 14.81 16.05
CA GLY A 156 -18.38 14.21 15.89
C GLY A 156 -19.38 14.58 16.98
N LEU A 157 -18.98 15.38 17.97
CA LEU A 157 -19.86 15.76 19.07
C LEU A 157 -20.54 17.11 18.74
N PRO A 158 -21.88 17.21 18.81
CA PRO A 158 -22.54 18.51 18.70
C PRO A 158 -22.04 19.42 19.82
N GLU A 159 -21.72 20.66 19.47
CA GLU A 159 -21.35 21.70 20.45
C GLU A 159 -22.46 21.80 21.50
N THR A 160 -22.09 21.55 22.77
CA THR A 160 -22.96 21.71 23.94
C THR A 160 -23.00 23.15 24.43
#